data_AF-A0A512DPP9-F1
#
_entry.id   AF-A0A512DPP9-F1
#
_cell.length_a   1.000
_cell.length_b   1.000
_cell.length_c   1.000
_cell.angle_alpha   90.00
_cell.angle_beta   90.00
_cell.angle_gamma   90.00
#
_symmetry.space_group_name_H-M   'P 1'
#
loop_
_entity.id
_entity.type
_entity.pdbx_description
1 polymer ?
#
loop_
_entity_poly.entity_id
_entity_poly.type
_entity_poly.pdbx_seq_one_letter_code
_entity_poly.pdbx_strand_id
1 'polypeptide(L)'
;MSLRTAVPALATLILLSSCSGSDNQPRWEPTAGTQAVAESECGEQVDIKMQLRGYPRRPSPETPQFSYRREIFAKCMRDKGYQEE
;
A
#
# COMPACT_ATOMS: atom_id res chain seq x y z
N MET A 1 34.38 -22.29 -38.76
CA MET A 1 34.25 -22.69 -37.34
C MET A 1 33.42 -21.64 -36.62
N SER A 2 32.31 -22.06 -36.01
CA SER A 2 31.45 -21.26 -35.13
C SER A 2 32.22 -20.69 -33.94
N LEU A 3 31.81 -19.51 -33.46
CA LEU A 3 31.47 -19.37 -32.05
C LEU A 3 30.36 -18.31 -31.91
N ARG A 4 29.23 -18.78 -31.38
CA ARG A 4 28.10 -17.99 -30.87
C ARG A 4 28.52 -17.33 -29.56
N THR A 5 28.06 -16.12 -29.29
CA THR A 5 27.68 -15.73 -27.91
C THR A 5 26.70 -14.55 -27.94
N ALA A 6 25.54 -14.80 -27.35
CA ALA A 6 24.42 -13.90 -27.16
C ALA A 6 24.72 -12.81 -26.12
N VAL A 7 24.24 -11.58 -26.35
CA VAL A 7 23.84 -10.68 -25.26
C VAL A 7 22.68 -9.79 -25.70
N PRO A 8 21.43 -10.10 -25.33
CA PRO A 8 20.43 -9.07 -25.11
C PRO A 8 20.03 -9.12 -23.63
N ALA A 9 20.98 -8.80 -22.73
CA ALA A 9 20.74 -8.83 -21.28
C ALA A 9 20.57 -7.43 -20.65
N LEU A 10 20.55 -6.36 -21.46
CA LEU A 10 20.45 -4.98 -20.95
C LEU A 10 19.03 -4.40 -20.97
N ALA A 11 18.09 -4.99 -21.70
CA ALA A 11 16.71 -4.47 -21.78
C ALA A 11 15.85 -4.82 -20.56
N THR A 12 16.20 -5.88 -19.81
CA THR A 12 15.42 -6.34 -18.64
C THR A 12 15.66 -5.52 -17.39
N LEU A 13 16.78 -4.81 -17.26
CA LEU A 13 17.08 -4.01 -16.06
C LEU A 13 16.32 -2.68 -16.00
N ILE A 14 15.85 -2.16 -17.15
CA ILE A 14 15.13 -0.87 -17.19
C ILE A 14 13.65 -1.04 -16.78
N LEU A 15 13.09 -2.26 -16.88
CA LEU A 15 11.70 -2.54 -16.52
C LEU A 15 11.47 -2.70 -15.00
N LEU A 16 12.54 -2.84 -14.20
CA LEU A 16 12.44 -2.99 -12.74
C LEU A 16 12.43 -1.66 -11.98
N SER A 17 12.72 -0.53 -12.63
CA SER A 17 12.73 0.78 -11.97
C SER A 17 11.34 1.43 -11.87
N SER A 18 10.30 0.86 -12.47
CA SER A 18 8.93 1.42 -12.42
C SER A 18 8.07 0.92 -11.25
N CYS A 19 8.62 0.11 -10.33
CA CYS A 19 7.89 -0.31 -9.12
C CYS A 19 8.14 0.56 -7.88
N SER A 20 8.93 1.63 -8.01
CA SER A 20 8.91 2.73 -7.03
C SER A 20 7.82 3.71 -7.44
N GLY A 21 6.57 3.32 -7.20
CA GLY A 21 5.49 4.30 -7.10
C GLY A 21 5.89 5.25 -5.98
N SER A 22 6.30 6.47 -6.33
CA SER A 22 6.40 7.53 -5.34
C SER A 22 4.99 7.73 -4.82
N ASP A 23 4.71 7.21 -3.62
CA ASP A 23 3.46 7.36 -2.87
C ASP A 23 3.29 8.82 -2.37
N ASN A 24 3.51 9.78 -3.27
CA ASN A 24 3.20 11.18 -3.10
C ASN A 24 1.69 11.43 -3.32
N GLN A 25 0.88 10.37 -3.23
CA GLN A 25 -0.55 10.55 -3.09
C GLN A 25 -0.80 11.20 -1.74
N PRO A 26 -1.64 12.23 -1.67
CA PRO A 26 -2.13 12.76 -0.42
C PRO A 26 -2.54 11.58 0.49
N ARG A 27 -2.08 11.63 1.73
CA ARG A 27 -2.33 10.58 2.72
C ARG A 27 -3.69 10.85 3.35
N TRP A 28 -4.67 10.04 2.98
CA TRP A 28 -6.01 10.16 3.54
C TRP A 28 -5.93 9.96 5.06
N GLU A 29 -6.43 10.93 5.82
CA GLU A 29 -6.54 10.87 7.28
C GLU A 29 -8.00 11.10 7.70
N PRO A 30 -8.52 10.32 8.66
CA PRO A 30 -9.89 10.46 9.10
C PRO A 30 -10.12 11.78 9.83
N THR A 31 -11.18 12.50 9.47
CA THR A 31 -11.75 13.53 10.34
C THR A 31 -12.62 12.87 11.40
N ALA A 32 -12.87 13.55 12.53
CA ALA A 32 -13.68 13.01 13.62
C ALA A 32 -15.10 12.57 13.16
N GLY A 33 -15.66 13.25 12.16
CA GLY A 33 -16.97 12.91 11.59
C GLY A 33 -16.96 11.74 10.60
N THR A 34 -15.83 11.50 9.92
CA THR A 34 -15.73 10.45 8.89
C THR A 34 -15.16 9.13 9.44
N GLN A 35 -14.54 9.14 10.63
CA GLN A 35 -13.85 7.99 11.20
C GLN A 35 -14.75 6.75 11.37
N ALA A 36 -15.97 6.92 11.89
CA ALA A 36 -16.88 5.78 12.13
C ALA A 36 -17.35 5.14 10.81
N VAL A 37 -17.67 5.98 9.81
CA VAL A 37 -18.04 5.52 8.47
C VAL A 37 -16.86 4.81 7.81
N ALA A 38 -15.67 5.41 7.87
CA ALA A 38 -14.46 4.85 7.30
C ALA A 38 -14.08 3.49 7.93
N GLU A 39 -14.17 3.35 9.25
CA GLU A 39 -13.97 2.06 9.94
C GLU A 39 -15.04 1.03 9.52
N SER A 40 -16.30 1.43 9.30
CA SER A 40 -17.35 0.52 8.82
C SER A 40 -17.11 0.05 7.38
N GLU A 41 -16.54 0.90 6.53
CA GLU A 41 -16.34 0.61 5.12
C GLU A 41 -15.05 -0.15 4.80
N CYS A 42 -13.99 0.14 5.55
CA CYS A 42 -12.63 -0.35 5.26
C CYS A 42 -12.06 -1.24 6.37
N GLY A 43 -12.65 -1.26 7.57
CA GLY A 43 -12.10 -1.94 8.74
C GLY A 43 -11.85 -3.43 8.52
N GLU A 44 -12.82 -4.16 7.98
CA GLU A 44 -12.69 -5.60 7.70
C GLU A 44 -11.61 -5.88 6.66
N GLN A 45 -11.61 -5.14 5.56
CA GLN A 45 -10.62 -5.31 4.49
C GLN A 45 -9.19 -5.05 4.99
N VAL A 46 -9.02 -4.00 5.81
CA VAL A 46 -7.75 -3.66 6.45
C VAL A 46 -7.33 -4.76 7.41
N ASP A 47 -8.24 -5.28 8.24
CA ASP A 47 -7.96 -6.38 9.17
C ASP A 47 -7.50 -7.65 8.44
N ILE A 48 -8.16 -8.03 7.34
CA ILE A 48 -7.76 -9.18 6.51
C ILE A 48 -6.34 -8.97 5.96
N LYS A 49 -6.04 -7.79 5.40
CA LYS A 49 -4.71 -7.45 4.87
C LYS A 49 -3.62 -7.48 5.94
N MET A 50 -3.93 -7.07 7.18
CA MET A 50 -3.02 -7.17 8.32
C MET A 50 -2.75 -8.64 8.67
N GLN A 51 -3.80 -9.45 8.76
CA GLN A 51 -3.70 -10.86 9.09
C GLN A 51 -2.92 -11.67 8.05
N LEU A 52 -3.09 -11.36 6.75
CA LEU A 52 -2.32 -11.98 5.67
C LEU A 52 -0.81 -11.76 5.78
N ARG A 53 -0.38 -10.69 6.46
CA ARG A 53 1.03 -10.42 6.79
C ARG A 53 1.46 -10.95 8.16
N GLY A 54 0.57 -11.58 8.90
CA GLY A 54 0.82 -12.01 10.28
C GLY A 54 0.86 -10.86 11.29
N TYR A 55 0.33 -9.69 10.95
CA TYR A 55 0.30 -8.53 11.84
C TYR A 55 -0.94 -8.56 12.75
N PRO A 56 -0.85 -7.97 13.96
CA PRO A 56 -2.02 -7.83 14.83
C PRO A 56 -3.06 -6.91 14.17
N ARG A 57 -4.36 -7.18 14.41
CA ARG A 57 -5.44 -6.32 13.90
C ARG A 57 -5.32 -4.90 14.45
N ARG A 58 -5.04 -4.73 15.74
CA ARG A 58 -4.90 -3.43 16.38
C ARG A 58 -3.45 -3.25 16.88
N PRO A 59 -2.50 -2.90 16.00
CA PRO A 59 -1.11 -2.65 16.39
C PRO A 59 -1.00 -1.39 17.25
N SER A 60 0.00 -1.33 18.13
CA SER A 60 0.31 -0.14 18.91
C SER A 60 0.81 1.00 17.99
N PRO A 61 0.45 2.28 18.25
CA PRO A 61 0.87 3.43 17.44
C PRO A 61 2.37 3.57 17.24
N GLU A 62 3.18 3.06 18.17
CA GLU A 62 4.65 3.15 18.14
C GLU A 62 5.30 2.12 17.22
N THR A 63 4.50 1.25 16.59
CA THR A 63 5.01 0.10 15.83
C THR A 63 4.96 0.34 14.32
N PRO A 64 5.88 -0.24 13.52
CA PRO A 64 5.82 -0.17 12.07
C PRO A 64 4.51 -0.71 11.48
N GLN A 65 3.88 -1.68 12.16
CA GLN A 65 2.60 -2.27 11.75
C GLN A 65 1.46 -1.25 11.79
N PHE A 66 1.52 -0.28 12.70
CA PHE A 66 0.54 0.79 12.75
C PHE A 66 0.66 1.74 11.56
N SER A 67 1.89 2.10 11.17
CA SER A 67 2.15 2.86 9.95
C SER A 67 1.60 2.15 8.71
N TYR A 68 1.88 0.84 8.58
CA TYR A 68 1.34 0.03 7.48
C TYR A 68 -0.19 -0.05 7.51
N ARG A 69 -0.81 -0.24 8.69
CA ARG A 69 -2.27 -0.24 8.83
C ARG A 69 -2.90 1.06 8.32
N ARG A 70 -2.32 2.20 8.68
CA ARG A 70 -2.82 3.51 8.21
C ARG A 70 -2.65 3.68 6.69
N GLU A 71 -1.56 3.20 6.12
CA GLU A 71 -1.31 3.25 4.67
C GLU A 71 -2.38 2.47 3.88
N ILE A 72 -2.64 1.22 4.26
CA ILE A 72 -3.65 0.40 3.59
C ILE A 72 -5.08 0.88 3.86
N PHE A 73 -5.32 1.52 5.00
CA PHE A 73 -6.60 2.17 5.32
C PHE A 73 -6.82 3.38 4.41
N ALA A 74 -5.84 4.28 4.32
CA ALA A 74 -5.87 5.44 3.43
C ALA A 74 -6.07 5.01 1.97
N LYS A 75 -5.39 3.94 1.54
CA LYS A 75 -5.60 3.36 0.22
C LYS A 75 -7.05 2.90 0.00
N CYS A 76 -7.64 2.18 0.96
CA CYS A 76 -9.02 1.72 0.85
C CYS A 76 -10.01 2.88 0.67
N MET A 77 -9.84 3.95 1.44
CA MET A 77 -10.68 5.14 1.35
C MET A 77 -10.54 5.83 -0.01
N ARG A 78 -9.30 6.00 -0.51
CA ARG A 78 -9.06 6.55 -1.86
C ARG A 78 -9.68 5.69 -2.96
N ASP A 79 -9.56 4.37 -2.86
CA ASP A 79 -10.15 3.42 -3.83
C ASP A 79 -11.69 3.53 -3.88
N LYS A 80 -12.32 4.00 -2.79
CA LYS A 80 -13.76 4.24 -2.67
C LYS A 80 -14.19 5.67 -3.09
N GLY A 81 -13.25 6.52 -3.49
CA GLY A 81 -13.53 7.88 -3.94
C GLY A 81 -13.63 8.91 -2.83
N TYR A 82 -13.28 8.57 -1.59
CA TYR A 82 -13.14 9.56 -0.53
C TYR A 82 -11.91 10.43 -0.81
N GLN A 83 -12.13 11.74 -0.85
CA GLN A 83 -11.06 12.72 -0.95
C GLN A 83 -10.72 13.26 0.44
N GLU A 84 -9.49 13.75 0.58
CA GLU A 84 -9.12 14.57 1.73
C GLU A 84 -9.88 15.90 1.67
N GLU A 85 -10.35 16.36 2.83
CA GLU A 85 -10.91 17.72 2.99
C GLU A 85 -9.79 18.74 3.21
#